data_AF-A0A820BRZ3-F1
#
_entry.id   AF-A0A820BRZ3-F1
#
_cell.length_a   1.000
_cell.length_b   1.000
_cell.length_c   1.000
_cell.angle_alpha   90.00
_cell.angle_beta   90.00
_cell.angle_gamma   90.00
#
_symmetry.space_group_name_H-M   'P 1'
#
loop_
_entity.id
_entity.type
_entity.pdbx_description
1 polymer ?
#
loop_
_entity_poly.entity_id
_entity_poly.type
_entity_poly.pdbx_seq_one_letter_code
_entity_poly.pdbx_strand_id
1 'polypeptide(L)'
;LCSQATIQQTLECLTSLLKRGDGSVQLKPYFIQNEADLTKAADMFVNKNICPILSVSCVTGQNIDLLKRFFNILPPCLSSSEQEILSELPVEYRVRQSLFIHIILFE
;
A
#
# COMPACT_ATOMS: atom_id res chain seq x y z
N LEU A 1 -19.29 15.45 -3.81
CA LEU A 1 -19.93 14.72 -2.69
C LEU A 1 -20.08 13.25 -3.07
N CYS A 2 -19.00 12.47 -2.90
CA CYS A 2 -19.06 11.02 -3.02
C CYS A 2 -19.88 10.44 -1.87
N SER A 3 -20.95 9.71 -2.18
CA SER A 3 -21.78 9.07 -1.15
C SER A 3 -21.06 7.88 -0.51
N GLN A 4 -21.34 7.58 0.76
CA GLN A 4 -20.79 6.40 1.44
C GLN A 4 -21.11 5.10 0.68
N ALA A 5 -22.25 5.04 -0.01
CA ALA A 5 -22.61 3.91 -0.86
C ALA A 5 -21.62 3.71 -2.04
N THR A 6 -21.17 4.80 -2.67
CA THR A 6 -20.19 4.75 -3.78
C THR A 6 -18.82 4.24 -3.31
N ILE A 7 -18.41 4.61 -2.10
CA ILE A 7 -17.16 4.11 -1.50
C ILE A 7 -17.27 2.61 -1.22
N GLN A 8 -18.38 2.16 -0.63
CA GLN A 8 -18.63 0.74 -0.36
C GLN A 8 -18.64 -0.10 -1.64
N GLN A 9 -19.31 0.37 -2.70
CA GLN A 9 -19.31 -0.32 -4.00
C GLN A 9 -17.90 -0.41 -4.60
N THR A 10 -17.10 0.64 -4.46
CA THR A 10 -15.71 0.64 -4.91
C THR A 10 -14.88 -0.40 -4.15
N LEU A 11 -15.10 -0.52 -2.82
CA LEU A 11 -14.44 -1.53 -1.98
C LEU A 11 -14.83 -2.97 -2.34
N GLU A 12 -16.10 -3.22 -2.61
CA GLU A 12 -16.59 -4.54 -3.03
C GLU A 12 -16.04 -4.93 -4.40
N CYS A 13 -16.00 -3.98 -5.33
CA CYS A 13 -15.41 -4.18 -6.65
C CYS A 13 -13.91 -4.49 -6.54
N LEU A 14 -13.15 -3.69 -5.77
CA LEU A 14 -11.72 -3.91 -5.53
C LEU A 14 -11.45 -5.27 -4.89
N THR A 15 -12.23 -5.63 -3.87
CA THR A 15 -12.13 -6.93 -3.19
C THR A 15 -12.36 -8.08 -4.17
N SER A 16 -13.32 -7.92 -5.08
CA SER A 16 -13.65 -8.92 -6.10
C SER A 16 -12.56 -9.04 -7.17
N LEU A 17 -11.94 -7.93 -7.55
CA LEU A 17 -10.82 -7.91 -8.51
C LEU A 17 -9.56 -8.54 -7.92
N LEU A 18 -9.20 -8.19 -6.68
CA LEU A 18 -8.05 -8.79 -5.98
C LEU A 18 -8.22 -10.30 -5.79
N LYS A 19 -9.45 -10.78 -5.59
CA LYS A 19 -9.79 -12.21 -5.52
C LYS A 19 -9.79 -12.93 -6.87
N ARG A 20 -9.97 -12.21 -7.99
CA ARG A 20 -10.05 -12.74 -9.36
C ARG A 20 -8.71 -12.76 -10.11
N GLY A 21 -7.64 -12.24 -9.52
CA GLY A 21 -6.33 -12.08 -10.18
C GLY A 21 -5.80 -13.37 -10.83
N ASP A 22 -5.18 -13.20 -12.00
CA ASP A 22 -4.56 -14.25 -12.81
C ASP A 22 -3.51 -15.02 -11.99
N GLY A 23 -3.89 -16.26 -11.61
CA GLY A 23 -3.06 -17.46 -11.41
C GLY A 23 -1.91 -17.45 -10.39
N SER A 24 -1.22 -16.33 -10.19
CA SER A 24 0.13 -16.29 -9.59
C SER A 24 0.20 -15.46 -8.31
N VAL A 25 -0.75 -14.56 -8.04
CA VAL A 25 -0.71 -13.69 -6.85
C VAL A 25 -2.10 -13.55 -6.22
N GLN A 26 -2.35 -14.29 -5.13
CA GLN A 26 -3.57 -14.17 -4.31
C GLN A 26 -3.34 -13.15 -3.18
N LEU A 27 -3.31 -11.85 -3.50
CA LEU A 27 -3.20 -10.82 -2.47
C LEU A 27 -4.54 -10.69 -1.72
N LYS A 28 -4.51 -10.94 -0.41
CA LYS A 28 -5.69 -10.73 0.43
C LYS A 28 -5.83 -9.24 0.76
N PRO A 29 -6.99 -8.61 0.48
CA PRO A 29 -7.19 -7.22 0.88
C PRO A 29 -7.12 -7.09 2.40
N TYR A 30 -6.35 -6.12 2.89
CA TYR A 30 -6.19 -5.83 4.31
C TYR A 30 -6.43 -4.35 4.59
N PHE A 31 -7.43 -4.05 5.40
CA PHE A 31 -7.81 -2.67 5.71
C PHE A 31 -7.01 -2.13 6.89
N ILE A 32 -6.40 -0.97 6.73
CA ILE A 32 -5.64 -0.30 7.78
C ILE A 32 -6.47 0.86 8.32
N GLN A 33 -6.89 0.79 9.58
CA GLN A 33 -7.69 1.84 10.22
C GLN A 33 -6.97 2.51 11.39
N ASN A 34 -5.94 1.87 11.94
CA ASN A 34 -5.19 2.36 13.09
C ASN A 34 -3.72 1.91 13.03
N GLU A 35 -2.91 2.36 13.98
CA GLU A 35 -1.47 2.03 14.04
C GLU A 35 -1.16 0.54 14.26
N ALA A 36 -2.03 -0.17 14.98
CA ALA A 36 -1.85 -1.60 15.22
C ALA A 36 -2.06 -2.40 13.92
N ASP A 37 -3.07 -2.02 13.13
CA ASP A 37 -3.31 -2.59 11.80
C ASP A 37 -2.16 -2.25 10.85
N LEU A 38 -1.59 -1.05 10.95
CA LEU A 38 -0.47 -0.60 10.14
C LEU A 38 0.78 -1.45 10.41
N THR A 39 1.09 -1.71 11.67
CA THR A 39 2.24 -2.54 12.06
C THR A 39 2.07 -3.98 11.56
N LYS A 40 0.87 -4.55 11.69
CA LYS A 40 0.54 -5.89 11.17
C LYS A 40 0.60 -5.93 9.64
N ALA A 41 0.07 -4.91 8.98
CA ALA A 41 0.10 -4.80 7.54
C ALA A 41 1.53 -4.75 7.01
N ALA A 42 2.41 -3.98 7.66
CA ALA A 42 3.82 -3.91 7.27
C ALA A 42 4.51 -5.29 7.32
N ASP A 43 4.31 -6.05 8.39
CA ASP A 43 4.86 -7.41 8.54
C ASP A 43 4.30 -8.39 7.48
N MET A 44 2.99 -8.39 7.27
CA MET A 44 2.34 -9.25 6.28
C MET A 44 2.67 -8.87 4.83
N PHE A 45 3.00 -7.59 4.60
CA PHE A 45 3.33 -7.04 3.28
C PHE A 45 4.68 -7.55 2.78
N VAL A 46 5.68 -7.70 3.66
CA VAL A 46 7.00 -8.28 3.31
C VAL A 46 6.83 -9.69 2.72
N ASN A 47 5.88 -10.44 3.26
CA ASN A 47 5.55 -11.80 2.81
C ASN A 47 4.68 -11.85 1.54
N LYS A 48 4.34 -10.69 0.95
CA LYS A 48 3.49 -10.55 -0.27
C LYS A 48 2.16 -11.30 -0.20
N ASN A 49 1.60 -11.45 1.00
CA ASN A 49 0.37 -12.22 1.23
C ASN A 49 -0.88 -11.31 1.23
N ILE A 50 -0.68 -9.99 1.32
CA ILE A 50 -1.77 -9.02 1.40
C ILE A 50 -1.61 -7.86 0.43
N CYS A 51 -2.75 -7.23 0.11
CA CYS A 51 -2.84 -5.91 -0.49
C CYS A 51 -3.36 -4.94 0.58
N PRO A 52 -2.52 -4.06 1.14
CA PRO A 52 -2.97 -3.06 2.10
C PRO A 52 -3.86 -2.01 1.44
N ILE A 53 -4.99 -1.71 2.09
CA ILE A 53 -5.97 -0.71 1.67
C ILE A 53 -6.03 0.37 2.75
N LEU A 54 -5.70 1.60 2.36
CA LEU A 54 -5.77 2.77 3.22
C LEU A 54 -6.80 3.75 2.63
N SER A 55 -7.78 4.16 3.43
CA SER A 55 -8.64 5.29 3.06
C SER A 55 -8.04 6.57 3.61
N VAL A 56 -7.89 7.58 2.76
CA VAL A 56 -7.41 8.91 3.17
C VAL A 56 -8.34 9.98 2.60
N SER A 57 -8.61 11.01 3.37
CA SER A 57 -9.36 12.17 2.86
C SER A 57 -8.38 13.15 2.23
N CYS A 58 -8.63 13.53 0.98
CA CYS A 58 -7.83 14.54 0.30
C CYS A 58 -8.25 15.98 0.64
N VAL A 59 -9.35 16.15 1.39
CA VAL A 59 -9.85 17.48 1.83
C VAL A 59 -9.55 17.70 3.31
N THR A 60 -9.92 16.75 4.18
CA THR A 60 -9.72 16.88 5.63
C THR A 60 -8.34 16.42 6.09
N GLY A 61 -7.59 15.72 5.24
CA GLY A 61 -6.30 15.14 5.58
C GLY A 61 -6.37 13.93 6.50
N GLN A 62 -7.56 13.38 6.75
CA GLN A 62 -7.72 12.17 7.56
C GLN A 62 -6.88 11.02 7.03
N ASN A 63 -6.26 10.28 7.95
CA ASN A 63 -5.41 9.10 7.71
C ASN A 63 -4.14 9.34 6.86
N ILE A 64 -3.79 10.59 6.54
CA ILE A 64 -2.52 10.90 5.88
C ILE A 64 -1.32 10.55 6.77
N ASP A 65 -1.43 10.72 8.09
CA ASP A 65 -0.37 10.33 9.02
C ASP A 65 -0.13 8.82 9.04
N LEU A 66 -1.19 8.02 8.94
CA LEU A 66 -1.08 6.56 8.80
C LEU A 66 -0.39 6.21 7.49
N LEU A 67 -0.74 6.88 6.39
CA LEU A 67 -0.07 6.68 5.10
C LEU A 67 1.44 6.96 5.18
N LYS A 68 1.83 8.10 5.80
CA LYS A 68 3.24 8.45 5.99
C LYS A 68 3.98 7.43 6.86
N ARG A 69 3.39 7.03 7.98
CA ARG A 69 3.98 6.03 8.89
C ARG A 69 4.11 4.67 8.21
N PHE A 70 3.13 4.27 7.41
CA PHE A 70 3.18 3.01 6.67
C PHE A 70 4.40 2.98 5.76
N PHE A 71 4.61 4.02 4.94
CA PHE A 71 5.80 4.11 4.08
C PHE A 71 7.11 4.15 4.85
N ASN A 72 7.15 4.78 6.03
CA ASN A 72 8.36 4.84 6.86
C ASN A 72 8.74 3.49 7.50
N ILE A 73 7.77 2.60 7.72
CA ILE A 73 7.98 1.29 8.35
C ILE A 73 8.32 0.22 7.32
N LEU A 74 7.95 0.42 6.05
CA LEU A 74 8.29 -0.53 5.00
C LEU A 74 9.81 -0.70 4.91
N PRO A 75 10.32 -1.95 4.87
CA PRO A 75 11.74 -2.17 4.75
C PRO A 75 12.26 -1.55 3.44
N PRO A 76 13.50 -1.07 3.43
CA PRO A 76 14.11 -0.56 2.21
C PRO A 76 14.06 -1.63 1.13
N CYS A 77 13.62 -1.26 -0.07
CA CYS A 77 13.54 -2.16 -1.22
C CYS A 77 14.91 -2.66 -1.71
N LEU A 78 16.01 -2.14 -1.13
CA LEU A 78 17.39 -2.41 -1.48
C LEU A 78 18.09 -3.14 -0.33
N SER A 79 18.82 -4.20 -0.66
CA SER A 79 19.77 -4.78 0.28
C SER A 79 20.87 -3.76 0.65
N SER A 80 21.52 -3.96 1.80
CA SER A 80 22.61 -3.09 2.26
C SER A 80 23.74 -2.98 1.22
N SER A 81 24.10 -4.11 0.59
CA SER A 81 25.10 -4.15 -0.47
C SER A 81 24.67 -3.38 -1.73
N GLU A 82 23.39 -3.41 -2.10
CA GLU A 82 22.90 -2.62 -3.23
C GLU A 82 22.87 -1.13 -2.95
N GLN A 83 22.59 -0.71 -1.71
CA GLN A 83 22.68 0.70 -1.32
C GLN A 83 24.10 1.23 -1.46
N GLU A 84 25.09 0.46 -1.03
CA GLU A 84 26.52 0.82 -1.13
C GLU A 84 27.00 0.90 -2.59
N ILE A 85 26.49 0.02 -3.46
CA ILE A 85 26.80 0.07 -4.90
C ILE A 85 26.14 1.30 -5.55
N LEU A 86 24.92 1.66 -5.15
CA LEU A 86 24.17 2.78 -5.72
C LEU A 86 24.66 4.15 -5.21
N SER A 87 25.30 4.24 -4.03
CA SER A 87 25.88 5.50 -3.55
C SER A 87 27.07 5.98 -4.37
N GLU A 88 27.73 5.07 -5.08
CA GLU A 88 28.88 5.35 -5.96
C GLU A 88 28.45 5.63 -7.42
N LEU A 89 27.18 5.41 -7.76
CA LEU A 89 26.67 5.57 -9.12
C LEU A 89 26.00 6.95 -9.30
N PRO A 90 26.04 7.54 -10.51
CA PRO A 90 25.24 8.72 -10.82
C PRO A 90 23.75 8.43 -10.63
N VAL A 91 23.00 9.44 -10.15
CA VAL A 91 21.56 9.32 -9.89
C VAL A 91 20.82 8.79 -11.13
N GLU A 92 20.28 7.58 -11.00
CA GLU A 92 19.41 6.96 -11.99
C GLU A 92 18.07 6.59 -11.33
N TYR A 93 16.96 6.98 -11.95
CA TYR A 93 15.63 6.58 -11.49
C TYR A 93 15.32 5.17 -11.96
N ARG A 94 15.29 4.19 -11.04
CA ARG A 94 14.91 2.80 -11.34
C ARG A 94 13.55 2.46 -10.73
N VAL A 95 12.56 2.17 -11.56
CA VAL A 95 11.29 1.59 -11.12
C VAL A 95 11.47 0.07 -10.97
N ARG A 96 11.75 -0.40 -9.74
CA ARG A 96 12.15 -1.80 -9.49
C ARG A 96 11.02 -2.75 -9.08
N GLN A 97 9.98 -2.27 -8.39
CA GLN A 97 8.88 -3.12 -7.93
C GLN A 97 7.55 -2.37 -8.02
N SER A 98 6.57 -3.02 -8.63
CA SER A 98 5.17 -2.62 -8.55
C SER A 98 4.63 -3.03 -7.18
N LEU A 99 4.77 -2.15 -6.17
CA LEU A 99 4.04 -2.30 -4.91
C LEU A 99 2.57 -1.95 -5.18
N PHE A 100 1.69 -2.95 -5.12
CA PHE A 100 0.25 -2.73 -5.21
C PHE A 100 -0.27 -2.23 -3.86
N ILE A 101 -0.22 -0.92 -3.67
CA ILE A 101 -0.86 -0.21 -2.54
C ILE A 101 -2.04 0.56 -3.12
N HIS A 102 -3.25 0.27 -2.64
CA HIS A 102 -4.44 1.00 -3.06
C HIS A 102 -4.79 2.08 -2.04
N ILE A 103 -4.71 3.32 -2.49
CA ILE A 103 -5.09 4.52 -1.73
C ILE A 103 -6.47 4.95 -2.22
N ILE A 104 -7.44 4.98 -1.32
CA ILE A 104 -8.78 5.49 -1.63
C ILE A 104 -8.85 6.93 -1.17
N LEU A 105 -8.95 7.83 -2.14
CA LEU A 105 -9.18 9.25 -1.89
C LEU A 105 -10.68 9.50 -1.78
N PHE A 106 -11.11 10.03 -0.64
CA PHE A 106 -12.46 10.53 -0.47
C PHE A 106 -12.43 12.04 -0.15
N GLU A 107 -13.49 12.74 -0.53
CA GLU A 107 -13.71 14.14 -0.13
C GLU A 107 -13.97 14.20 1.37
#